data_AF-A0A8T4N059-F1
#
_entry.id   AF-A0A8T4N059-F1
#
_cell.length_a   1.000
_cell.length_b   1.000
_cell.length_c   1.000
_cell.angle_alpha   90.00
_cell.angle_beta   90.00
_cell.angle_gamma   90.00
#
_symmetry.space_group_name_H-M   'P 1'
#
loop_
_entity.id
_entity.type
_entity.pdbx_description
1 polymer ?
#
loop_
_entity_poly.entity_id
_entity_poly.type
_entity_poly.pdbx_seq_one_letter_code
_entity_poly.pdbx_strand_id
1 'polypeptide(L)' 'MSKLKTAWECECGSIAYGKLPPEECARCSSSDCFIEADEEKFESLADENLMEEIRAKDWGED' A
#
# COMPACT_ATOMS: atom_id res chain seq x y z
N MET A 1 15.55 -7.97 11.62
CA MET A 1 14.31 -8.78 11.70
C MET A 1 13.15 -7.88 11.35
N SER A 2 12.40 -8.33 10.34
CA SER A 2 11.58 -7.58 9.41
C SER A 2 10.47 -6.79 10.11
N LYS A 3 10.30 -5.52 9.73
CA LYS A 3 9.11 -4.74 10.06
C LYS A 3 7.97 -5.37 9.25
N LEU A 4 7.21 -6.29 9.85
CA LEU A 4 5.99 -6.83 9.27
C LEU A 4 5.07 -5.64 8.97
N LYS A 5 5.02 -5.24 7.70
CA LYS A 5 4.14 -4.18 7.21
C LYS A 5 2.91 -4.91 6.72
N THR A 6 2.03 -5.28 7.65
CA THR A 6 0.73 -5.83 7.27
C THR A 6 0.01 -4.80 6.41
N ALA A 7 -0.41 -5.22 5.22
CA ALA A 7 -1.18 -4.42 4.29
C ALA A 7 -2.59 -5.00 4.23
N TRP A 8 -3.56 -4.12 4.07
CA TRP A 8 -4.97 -4.44 4.06
C TRP A 8 -5.58 -3.91 2.78
N GLU A 9 -6.13 -4.79 1.96
CA GLU A 9 -6.81 -4.43 0.73
C GLU A 9 -8.31 -4.47 0.97
N CYS A 10 -8.99 -3.34 0.75
CA CYS A 10 -10.45 -3.32 0.75
C CYS A 10 -10.96 -3.83 -0.60
N GLU A 11 -12.13 -4.47 -0.61
CA GLU A 11 -12.80 -4.94 -1.84
C GLU A 11 -13.00 -3.86 -2.91
N CYS A 12 -13.00 -2.57 -2.53
CA CYS A 12 -13.06 -1.45 -3.48
C CYS A 12 -11.73 -1.17 -4.21
N GLY A 13 -10.65 -1.89 -3.89
CA GLY A 13 -9.30 -1.66 -4.40
C GLY A 13 -8.51 -0.57 -3.66
N SER A 14 -8.87 -0.25 -2.41
CA SER A 14 -8.09 0.68 -1.57
C SER A 14 -7.13 -0.10 -0.68
N ILE A 15 -5.89 0.36 -0.58
CA ILE A 15 -4.84 -0.30 0.20
C ILE A 15 -4.53 0.55 1.44
N ALA A 16 -4.54 -0.08 2.61
CA ALA A 16 -4.14 0.52 3.87
C ALA A 16 -2.93 -0.21 4.47
N TYR A 17 -1.93 0.53 4.94
CA TYR A 17 -0.74 -0.03 5.56
C TYR A 17 -0.83 0.11 7.09
N GLY A 18 -0.60 -0.97 7.82
CA GLY A 18 -0.61 -0.93 9.29
C GLY A 18 -0.79 -2.31 9.90
N LYS A 19 -0.44 -2.46 11.18
CA LYS A 19 -0.53 -3.75 11.88
C LYS A 19 -1.97 -4.29 12.01
N LEU A 20 -2.96 -3.43 11.90
CA LEU A 20 -4.37 -3.75 12.07
C LEU A 20 -5.17 -3.14 10.91
N PRO A 21 -6.29 -3.77 10.51
CA PRO A 21 -7.15 -3.22 9.48
C PRO A 21 -7.77 -1.91 9.99
N PRO A 22 -7.90 -0.90 9.14
CA PRO A 22 -8.66 0.29 9.50
C PRO A 22 -10.15 -0.07 9.68
N GLU A 23 -10.82 0.63 10.60
CA GLU A 23 -12.24 0.41 10.92
C GLU A 23 -13.16 0.78 9.75
N GLU A 24 -12.78 1.80 8.97
CA GLU A 24 -13.52 2.29 7.81
C GLU A 24 -12.58 2.55 6.62
N CYS A 25 -13.04 2.21 5.43
CA CYS A 25 -12.32 2.51 4.21
C CYS A 25 -12.44 3.99 3.83
N ALA A 26 -11.32 4.70 3.78
CA ALA A 26 -11.30 6.11 3.37
C ALA A 26 -11.84 6.37 1.95
N ARG A 27 -11.98 5.33 1.12
CA ARG A 27 -12.44 5.46 -0.28
C ARG A 27 -13.93 5.18 -0.45
N CYS A 28 -14.45 4.12 0.14
CA CYS A 28 -15.86 3.72 0.00
C CYS A 28 -16.69 3.89 1.29
N SER A 29 -16.05 4.28 2.40
CA SER A 29 -16.64 4.34 3.73
C SER A 29 -17.31 3.05 4.20
N SER A 30 -16.92 1.90 3.65
CA SER A 30 -17.34 0.60 4.15
C SER A 30 -16.55 0.24 5.40
N SER A 31 -17.26 -0.27 6.41
CA SER A 31 -16.69 -0.91 7.59
C SER A 31 -16.40 -2.39 7.27
N ASP A 32 -15.30 -2.94 7.78
CA ASP A 32 -14.95 -4.38 7.66
C ASP A 32 -14.74 -4.89 6.21
N CYS A 33 -14.46 -4.02 5.24
CA CYS A 33 -14.21 -4.45 3.85
C CYS A 33 -12.76 -4.89 3.57
N PHE A 34 -11.89 -4.81 4.58
CA PHE A 34 -10.45 -5.00 4.44
C PHE A 34 -10.04 -6.45 4.70
N ILE A 35 -9.36 -7.04 3.72
CA ILE A 35 -8.75 -8.36 3.83
C ILE A 35 -7.23 -8.24 3.93
N GLU A 36 -6.59 -9.21 4.59
CA GLU A 36 -5.14 -9.27 4.69
C GLU A 36 -4.55 -9.46 3.29
N ALA A 37 -3.70 -8.52 2.90
CA ALA A 37 -3.08 -8.53 1.60
C ALA A 37 -1.71 -9.22 1.70
N ASP A 38 -1.43 -10.13 0.76
CA ASP A 38 -0.24 -10.97 0.80
C ASP A 38 1.04 -10.11 0.73
N GLU A 39 1.90 -10.24 1.75
CA GLU A 39 3.10 -9.40 1.92
C GLU A 39 4.06 -9.54 0.72
N GLU A 40 4.16 -10.72 0.12
CA GLU A 40 5.05 -10.99 -1.02
C GLU A 40 4.61 -10.20 -2.27
N LYS A 41 3.29 -10.04 -2.46
CA LYS A 41 2.74 -9.24 -3.57
C LYS A 41 2.93 -7.74 -3.34
N PHE A 42 2.88 -7.29 -2.09
CA PHE A 42 2.97 -5.87 -1.74
C PHE A 42 4.39 -5.32 -1.67
N GLU A 43 5.37 -6.11 -1.24
CA GLU A 43 6.78 -5.68 -1.31
C GLU A 43 7.19 -5.38 -2.75
N SER A 44 6.72 -6.17 -3.73
CA SER A 44 6.98 -5.91 -5.15
C SER A 44 6.34 -4.60 -5.64
N LEU A 45 5.09 -4.33 -5.26
CA LEU A 45 4.37 -3.10 -5.65
C LEU A 45 4.92 -1.83 -4.99
N ALA A 46 5.33 -1.92 -3.72
CA ALA A 46 5.92 -0.81 -3.01
C ALA A 46 7.31 -0.44 -3.56
N ASP A 47 8.08 -1.45 -4.01
CA ASP A 47 9.38 -1.24 -4.65
C ASP A 47 9.22 -0.61 -6.05
N GLU A 48 8.26 -1.08 -6.85
CA GLU A 48 7.97 -0.50 -8.17
C GLU A 48 7.50 0.97 -8.08
N ASN A 49 6.57 1.28 -7.17
CA ASN A 49 6.09 2.66 -6.99
C ASN A 49 7.18 3.60 -6.45
N LEU A 50 8.06 3.10 -5.58
CA LEU A 50 9.22 3.85 -5.10
C LEU A 50 10.25 4.10 -6.22
N MET A 51 10.48 3.11 -7.10
CA MET A 51 11.36 3.29 -8.26
C MET A 51 10.81 4.31 -9.26
N GLU A 52 9.49 4.37 -9.47
CA GLU A 52 8.85 5.39 -10.32
C GLU A 52 9.02 6.81 -9.74
N GLU A 53 8.85 6.99 -8.43
CA GLU A 53 9.08 8.28 -7.77
C GLU A 53 10.56 8.74 -7.83
N ILE A 54 11.51 7.82 -7.83
CA ILE A 54 12.95 8.12 -7.96
C ILE A 54 13.28 8.49 -9.40
N ARG A 55 12.75 7.76 -10.40
CA ARG A 55 12.99 8.05 -11.82
C ARG A 55 12.43 9.42 -12.22
N ALA A 56 11.31 9.84 -11.65
CA ALA A 56 10.72 11.15 -11.91
C ALA A 56 11.57 12.33 -11.37
N LYS A 57 12.52 12.09 -10.47
CA LYS A 57 13.40 13.14 -9.91
C LYS A 57 14.72 13.33 -10.68
N ASP A 58 15.06 12.48 -11.64
CA ASP A 58 16.33 12.53 -12.38
C ASP A 58 16.17 13.11 -13.81
N TRP A 59 15.35 14.16 -13.98
CA TRP A 59 15.28 14.90 -15.26
C TRP A 59 15.06 16.40 -15.10
N GLY A 60 15.87 17.06 -14.27
CA GLY A 60 15.86 18.52 -14.30
C GLY A 60 16.77 19.20 -13.31
N GLU A 61 18.08 19.08 -13.50
CA GLU A 61 18.99 20.21 -13.25
C GLU A 61 19.95 20.34 -14.45
N ASP A 62 20.03 21.59 -14.92
CA ASP A 62 20.62 22.17 -16.14
C ASP A 62 22.11 21.86 -16.38
#